data_AF-A0A1F2Z069-F1
#
_entry.id   AF-A0A1F2Z069-F1
#
_cell.length_a   1.000
_cell.length_b   1.000
_cell.length_c   1.000
_cell.angle_alpha   90.00
_cell.angle_beta   90.00
_cell.angle_gamma   90.00
#
_symmetry.space_group_name_H-M   'P 1'
#
loop_
_entity.id
_entity.type
_entity.pdbx_description
1 polymer ?
#
loop_
_entity_poly.entity_id
_entity_poly.type
_entity_poly.pdbx_seq_one_letter_code
_entity_poly.pdbx_strand_id
1 'polypeptide(L)'
;MAKTGQKSFKPRLAEEVIRPSGITPLLGRTTPPIKLWTFSFRFWNQIEYFGVGGENKSWFISLLNRLTDMSKLQLEVLKDDGLKDGIRFHEINWDQKNIPLQRDQFDWIPKEYLNNPDDFPFCQFHVSKALGRIVGFFDESQVFNIILLDPRHNIQPCRSFSYAVNSTHIGTCQYSRLVHTVEKFKCASPTCSKAELLASINNKLDEDRNVIIMNINDDAKQRLRTLVDKGILSHSGEALEYALSKAIEEYEALED
;
A
#
# COMPACT_ATOMS: atom_id res chain seq x y z
N MET A 1 -41.26 -26.52 29.62
CA MET A 1 -40.62 -26.91 28.35
C MET A 1 -41.14 -25.99 27.24
N ALA A 2 -40.42 -24.90 26.94
CA ALA A 2 -40.79 -23.96 25.89
C ALA A 2 -39.82 -24.12 24.71
N LYS A 3 -40.34 -24.46 23.53
CA LYS A 3 -39.59 -24.57 22.28
C LYS A 3 -39.45 -23.16 21.68
N THR A 4 -38.24 -22.61 21.67
CA THR A 4 -37.89 -21.38 20.95
C THR A 4 -37.68 -21.68 19.47
N GLY A 5 -38.54 -21.11 18.62
CA GLY A 5 -38.39 -21.13 17.16
C GLY A 5 -37.29 -20.18 16.70
N GLN A 6 -36.36 -20.71 15.91
CA GLN A 6 -35.25 -20.00 15.31
C GLN A 6 -35.75 -19.22 14.07
N LYS A 7 -35.81 -17.88 14.14
CA LYS A 7 -36.14 -17.04 12.97
C LYS A 7 -34.89 -16.85 12.12
N SER A 8 -34.93 -17.29 10.86
CA SER A 8 -33.84 -17.09 9.90
C SER A 8 -33.67 -15.60 9.59
N PHE A 9 -32.48 -15.07 9.81
CA PHE A 9 -32.12 -13.71 9.43
C PHE A 9 -31.87 -13.67 7.91
N LYS A 10 -32.76 -13.03 7.15
CA LYS A 10 -32.51 -12.66 5.75
C LYS A 10 -32.03 -11.21 5.73
N PRO A 11 -30.82 -10.91 5.24
CA PRO A 11 -30.41 -9.52 5.06
C PRO A 11 -31.30 -8.87 4.01
N ARG A 12 -32.01 -7.80 4.39
CA ARG A 12 -32.60 -6.88 3.40
C ARG A 12 -31.46 -6.11 2.77
N LEU A 13 -31.29 -6.24 1.46
CA LEU A 13 -30.55 -5.26 0.68
C LEU A 13 -31.25 -3.92 0.90
N ALA A 14 -30.56 -2.96 1.49
CA ALA A 14 -31.05 -1.59 1.54
C ALA A 14 -30.95 -1.00 0.13
N GLU A 15 -31.98 -1.24 -0.69
CA GLU A 15 -32.29 -0.37 -1.81
C GLU A 15 -32.96 0.87 -1.25
N GLU A 16 -32.18 1.94 -1.10
CA GLU A 16 -32.67 3.31 -1.29
C GLU A 16 -31.45 4.20 -1.54
N VAL A 17 -30.92 4.12 -2.77
CA VAL A 17 -30.17 5.25 -3.33
C VAL A 17 -31.18 6.38 -3.44
N ILE A 18 -31.06 7.38 -2.57
CA ILE A 18 -31.81 8.64 -2.68
C ILE A 18 -31.47 9.22 -4.06
N ARG A 19 -32.35 9.01 -5.04
CA ARG A 19 -32.27 9.68 -6.33
C ARG A 19 -32.82 11.09 -6.10
N PRO A 20 -32.05 12.16 -6.39
CA PRO A 20 -32.62 13.49 -6.37
C PRO A 20 -33.80 13.53 -7.34
N SER A 21 -34.95 13.94 -6.82
CA SER A 21 -36.21 14.03 -7.55
C SER A 21 -36.11 15.13 -8.61
N GLY A 22 -36.40 14.75 -9.85
CA GLY A 22 -36.84 15.68 -10.90
C GLY A 22 -35.78 16.62 -11.46
N ILE A 23 -34.89 16.10 -12.31
CA ILE A 23 -34.28 16.90 -13.38
C ILE A 23 -34.73 16.26 -14.69
N THR A 24 -35.76 16.83 -15.32
CA THR A 24 -36.08 16.53 -16.71
C THR A 24 -34.87 16.94 -17.55
N PRO A 25 -34.21 16.03 -18.29
CA PRO A 25 -33.04 16.39 -19.07
C PRO A 25 -33.45 17.34 -20.20
N LEU A 26 -33.01 18.60 -20.10
CA LEU A 26 -33.10 19.55 -21.20
C LEU A 26 -32.08 19.12 -22.27
N LEU A 27 -32.57 18.76 -23.47
CA LEU A 27 -31.71 18.48 -24.62
C LEU A 27 -30.78 19.68 -24.87
N GLY A 28 -29.47 19.44 -24.90
CA GLY A 28 -28.47 20.44 -25.29
C GLY A 28 -27.56 20.98 -24.17
N ARG A 29 -27.75 20.57 -22.90
CA ARG A 29 -26.72 20.78 -21.86
C ARG A 29 -25.87 19.53 -21.73
N THR A 30 -24.60 19.63 -22.11
CA THR A 30 -23.58 18.67 -21.69
C THR A 30 -23.42 18.83 -20.17
N THR A 31 -23.93 17.87 -19.40
CA THR A 31 -23.57 17.82 -17.97
C THR A 31 -22.05 17.67 -17.90
N PRO A 32 -21.33 18.55 -17.17
CA PRO A 32 -19.90 18.39 -16.99
C PRO A 32 -19.61 16.96 -16.50
N PRO A 33 -18.55 16.30 -17.00
CA PRO A 33 -18.21 14.96 -16.54
C PRO A 33 -17.97 15.01 -15.04
N ILE A 34 -18.69 14.16 -14.29
CA ILE A 34 -18.52 14.02 -12.85
C ILE A 34 -17.08 13.58 -12.59
N LYS A 35 -16.32 14.41 -11.87
CA LYS A 35 -14.93 14.11 -11.56
C LYS A 35 -14.83 13.51 -10.16
N LEU A 36 -14.64 12.19 -10.12
CA LEU A 36 -14.39 11.47 -8.87
C LEU A 36 -12.98 11.75 -8.36
N TRP A 37 -12.80 11.60 -7.06
CA TRP A 37 -11.48 11.67 -6.45
C TRP A 37 -10.64 10.48 -6.91
N THR A 38 -9.49 10.77 -7.50
CA THR A 38 -8.50 9.77 -7.92
C THR A 38 -7.20 9.94 -7.15
N PHE A 39 -6.49 8.84 -6.92
CA PHE A 39 -5.27 8.81 -6.13
C PHE A 39 -4.10 8.29 -6.96
N SER A 40 -2.93 8.87 -6.74
CA SER A 40 -1.67 8.44 -7.34
C SER A 40 -0.61 8.30 -6.26
N PHE A 41 0.23 7.28 -6.40
CA PHE A 41 1.40 7.04 -5.53
C PHE A 41 2.71 7.41 -6.24
N ARG A 42 2.66 8.14 -7.38
CA ARG A 42 3.85 8.46 -8.18
C ARG A 42 4.95 9.20 -7.40
N PHE A 43 4.56 9.92 -6.35
CA PHE A 43 5.44 10.70 -5.49
C PHE A 43 5.48 10.19 -4.05
N TRP A 44 4.93 9.01 -3.79
CA TRP A 44 4.92 8.45 -2.45
C TRP A 44 6.33 8.04 -2.04
N ASN A 45 6.74 8.50 -0.87
CA ASN A 45 8.02 8.13 -0.28
C ASN A 45 7.85 7.80 1.20
N GLN A 46 8.80 7.06 1.77
CA GLN A 46 8.94 6.86 3.21
C GLN A 46 10.24 7.51 3.66
N ILE A 47 10.15 8.37 4.67
CA ILE A 47 11.29 9.08 5.26
C ILE A 47 11.24 8.96 6.79
N GLU A 48 12.22 9.53 7.47
CA GLU A 48 12.22 9.63 8.93
C GLU A 48 10.91 10.23 9.43
N TYR A 49 10.33 9.66 10.49
CA TYR A 49 9.01 10.00 11.06
C TYR A 49 7.76 9.72 10.20
N PHE A 50 7.91 9.27 8.94
CA PHE A 50 6.79 8.98 8.03
C PHE A 50 6.87 7.59 7.38
N GLY A 51 7.39 6.62 8.14
CA GLY A 51 7.45 5.21 7.74
C GLY A 51 6.25 4.40 8.22
N VAL A 52 5.90 3.35 7.46
CA VAL A 52 4.77 2.44 7.77
C VAL A 52 5.22 1.02 8.15
N GLY A 53 6.52 0.80 8.34
CA GLY A 53 7.10 -0.52 8.61
C GLY A 53 6.72 -1.15 9.94
N GLY A 54 6.35 -0.33 10.94
CA GLY A 54 5.86 -0.81 12.23
C GLY A 54 4.34 -1.00 12.30
N GLU A 55 3.62 -0.67 11.23
CA GLU A 55 2.16 -0.72 11.21
C GLU A 55 1.67 -2.13 10.88
N ASN A 56 0.53 -2.51 11.47
CA ASN A 56 -0.02 -3.85 11.33
C ASN A 56 -1.01 -3.94 10.14
N LYS A 57 -1.47 -5.17 9.85
CA LYS A 57 -2.42 -5.42 8.75
C LYS A 57 -3.70 -4.58 8.88
N SER A 58 -4.22 -4.36 10.09
CA SER A 58 -5.47 -3.61 10.27
C SER A 58 -5.29 -2.12 9.96
N TRP A 59 -4.11 -1.54 10.20
CA TRP A 59 -3.80 -0.18 9.77
C TRP A 59 -3.87 -0.05 8.24
N PHE A 60 -3.23 -0.97 7.50
CA PHE A 60 -3.28 -0.98 6.03
C PHE A 60 -4.69 -1.19 5.48
N ILE A 61 -5.48 -2.08 6.07
CA ILE A 61 -6.89 -2.25 5.70
C ILE A 61 -7.67 -0.95 5.92
N SER A 62 -7.42 -0.25 7.03
CA SER A 62 -8.08 1.04 7.31
C SER A 62 -7.70 2.11 6.29
N LEU A 63 -6.42 2.17 5.90
CA LEU A 63 -5.94 3.05 4.83
C LEU A 63 -6.66 2.78 3.51
N LEU A 64 -6.72 1.51 3.08
CA LEU A 64 -7.34 1.12 1.81
C LEU A 64 -8.85 1.40 1.81
N ASN A 65 -9.55 1.09 2.91
CA ASN A 65 -10.96 1.44 3.07
C ASN A 65 -11.16 2.95 2.97
N ARG A 66 -10.31 3.74 3.63
CA ARG A 66 -10.40 5.20 3.56
C ARG A 66 -10.23 5.71 2.14
N LEU A 67 -9.21 5.25 1.42
CA LEU A 67 -8.97 5.64 0.02
C LEU A 67 -10.15 5.24 -0.88
N THR A 68 -10.73 4.06 -0.63
CA THR A 68 -11.92 3.56 -1.35
C THR A 68 -13.16 4.42 -1.08
N ASP A 69 -13.34 4.89 0.15
CA ASP A 69 -14.46 5.76 0.49
C ASP A 69 -14.30 7.14 -0.15
N MET A 70 -13.07 7.69 -0.12
CA MET A 70 -12.79 8.98 -0.75
C MET A 70 -12.90 8.88 -2.28
N SER A 71 -12.52 7.77 -2.91
CA SER A 71 -12.59 7.60 -4.37
C SER A 71 -14.02 7.54 -4.92
N LYS A 72 -15.03 7.39 -4.04
CA LYS A 72 -16.45 7.46 -4.42
C LYS A 72 -17.01 8.88 -4.39
N LEU A 73 -16.28 9.83 -3.80
CA LEU A 73 -16.70 11.22 -3.70
C LEU A 73 -16.37 11.98 -4.98
N GLN A 74 -17.25 12.90 -5.36
CA GLN A 74 -16.97 13.88 -6.41
C GLN A 74 -16.09 14.98 -5.82
N LEU A 75 -15.18 15.55 -6.61
CA LEU A 75 -14.27 16.60 -6.14
C LEU A 75 -14.99 17.87 -5.69
N GLU A 76 -16.20 18.11 -6.18
CA GLU A 76 -17.08 19.19 -5.76
C GLU A 76 -17.36 19.17 -4.25
N VAL A 77 -17.29 17.99 -3.61
CA VAL A 77 -17.42 17.84 -2.15
C VAL A 77 -16.37 18.66 -1.39
N LEU A 78 -15.21 18.92 -2.00
CA LEU A 78 -14.16 19.73 -1.40
C LEU A 78 -14.48 21.23 -1.35
N LYS A 79 -15.55 21.68 -2.04
CA LYS A 79 -16.09 23.04 -1.97
C LYS A 79 -17.13 23.22 -0.86
N ASP A 80 -17.59 22.13 -0.26
CA ASP A 80 -18.53 22.14 0.86
C ASP A 80 -17.73 22.02 2.17
N ASP A 81 -17.66 23.10 2.94
CA ASP A 81 -16.89 23.14 4.18
C ASP A 81 -17.36 22.13 5.23
N GLY A 82 -18.66 21.80 5.26
CA GLY A 82 -19.22 20.83 6.20
C GLY A 82 -18.79 19.40 5.87
N LEU A 83 -18.87 19.04 4.58
CA LEU A 83 -18.41 17.72 4.12
C LEU A 83 -16.89 17.60 4.22
N LYS A 84 -16.17 18.68 3.90
CA LYS A 84 -14.70 18.80 4.03
C LYS A 84 -14.23 18.60 5.48
N ASP A 85 -14.90 19.19 6.47
CA ASP A 85 -14.58 18.96 7.88
C ASP A 85 -14.91 17.51 8.32
N GLY A 86 -15.99 16.93 7.80
CA GLY A 86 -16.35 15.54 8.03
C GLY A 86 -15.25 14.56 7.62
N ILE A 87 -14.56 14.85 6.51
CA ILE A 87 -13.40 14.06 6.05
C ILE A 87 -12.06 14.55 6.57
N ARG A 88 -12.06 15.66 7.34
CA ARG A 88 -10.87 16.35 7.87
C ARG A 88 -9.86 16.71 6.78
N PHE A 89 -10.35 17.05 5.60
CA PHE A 89 -9.50 17.46 4.48
C PHE A 89 -9.17 18.95 4.61
N HIS A 90 -7.90 19.27 4.77
CA HIS A 90 -7.45 20.66 4.91
C HIS A 90 -6.00 20.81 4.50
N GLU A 91 -5.62 22.04 4.16
CA GLU A 91 -4.24 22.42 3.89
C GLU A 91 -3.41 22.29 5.17
N ILE A 92 -2.13 21.94 5.00
CA ILE A 92 -1.18 21.87 6.11
C ILE A 92 -0.87 23.28 6.57
N ASN A 93 -1.05 23.54 7.86
CA ASN A 93 -0.59 24.77 8.48
C ASN A 93 0.89 24.64 8.81
N TRP A 94 1.76 25.12 7.92
CA TRP A 94 3.22 25.06 8.06
C TRP A 94 3.79 25.88 9.22
N ASP A 95 3.01 26.82 9.76
CA ASP A 95 3.40 27.62 10.94
C ASP A 95 3.08 26.91 12.27
N GLN A 96 2.50 25.71 12.23
CA GLN A 96 2.16 24.98 13.45
C GLN A 96 3.43 24.54 14.21
N LYS A 97 3.31 24.53 15.54
CA LYS A 97 4.38 24.12 16.44
C LYS A 97 4.86 22.68 16.18
N ASN A 98 6.18 22.50 16.21
CA ASN A 98 6.89 21.20 16.14
C ASN A 98 6.69 20.41 14.85
N ILE A 99 6.46 21.08 13.71
CA ILE A 99 6.46 20.39 12.41
C ILE A 99 7.88 19.88 12.12
N PRO A 100 8.07 18.58 11.88
CA PRO A 100 9.39 17.97 11.67
C PRO A 100 9.92 18.14 10.24
N LEU A 101 9.05 18.53 9.30
CA LEU A 101 9.36 18.62 7.88
C LEU A 101 8.63 19.79 7.25
N GLN A 102 9.36 20.71 6.63
CA GLN A 102 8.82 21.86 5.92
C GLN A 102 8.58 21.56 4.44
N ARG A 103 7.72 22.37 3.79
CA ARG A 103 7.32 22.18 2.39
C ARG A 103 8.50 22.09 1.43
N ASP A 104 9.51 22.93 1.60
CA ASP A 104 10.70 22.99 0.74
C ASP A 104 11.65 21.79 0.91
N GLN A 105 11.46 20.96 1.94
CA GLN A 105 12.28 19.79 2.23
C GLN A 105 11.79 18.51 1.52
N PHE A 106 10.71 18.57 0.75
CA PHE A 106 10.20 17.47 -0.07
C PHE A 106 10.96 17.39 -1.41
N ASP A 107 12.27 17.15 -1.36
CA ASP A 107 13.21 17.25 -2.49
C ASP A 107 12.93 16.31 -3.68
N TRP A 108 12.12 15.27 -3.48
CA TRP A 108 11.68 14.35 -4.54
C TRP A 108 10.44 14.83 -5.31
N ILE A 109 9.80 15.93 -4.89
CA ILE A 109 8.67 16.53 -5.58
C ILE A 109 9.16 17.55 -6.61
N PRO A 110 8.60 17.57 -7.84
CA PRO A 110 8.96 18.57 -8.84
C PRO A 110 8.78 20.02 -8.32
N LYS A 111 9.73 20.89 -8.67
CA LYS A 111 9.77 22.28 -8.19
C LYS A 111 8.54 23.10 -8.60
N GLU A 112 7.91 22.76 -9.73
CA GLU A 112 6.66 23.38 -10.19
C GLU A 112 5.52 23.24 -9.17
N TYR A 113 5.45 22.11 -8.47
CA TYR A 113 4.49 21.88 -7.40
C TYR A 113 4.96 22.51 -6.09
N LEU A 114 6.23 22.34 -5.72
CA LEU A 114 6.76 22.85 -4.46
C LEU A 114 6.70 24.37 -4.35
N ASN A 115 7.07 25.08 -5.41
CA ASN A 115 7.20 26.54 -5.40
C ASN A 115 5.90 27.27 -5.72
N ASN A 116 4.81 26.54 -5.95
CA ASN A 116 3.50 27.11 -6.24
C ASN A 116 2.44 26.61 -5.23
N PRO A 117 2.49 27.10 -3.98
CA PRO A 117 1.56 26.68 -2.93
C PRO A 117 0.12 27.13 -3.19
N ASP A 118 -0.10 28.19 -3.97
CA ASP A 118 -1.43 28.72 -4.27
C ASP A 118 -2.20 27.79 -5.22
N ASP A 119 -1.53 27.28 -6.25
CA ASP A 119 -2.17 26.34 -7.20
C ASP A 119 -2.10 24.89 -6.71
N PHE A 120 -1.06 24.52 -5.97
CA PHE A 120 -0.80 23.14 -5.53
C PHE A 120 -0.59 23.04 -4.02
N PRO A 121 -1.57 23.43 -3.20
CA PRO A 121 -1.45 23.35 -1.75
C PRO A 121 -1.27 21.90 -1.32
N PHE A 122 -0.40 21.70 -0.33
CA PHE A 122 -0.25 20.38 0.29
C PHE A 122 -1.32 20.24 1.35
N CYS A 123 -2.13 19.20 1.20
CA CYS A 123 -3.28 18.92 2.03
C CYS A 123 -3.07 17.61 2.78
N GLN A 124 -3.80 17.48 3.88
CA GLN A 124 -3.91 16.24 4.63
C GLN A 124 -5.38 15.88 4.86
N PHE A 125 -5.63 14.58 4.98
CA PHE A 125 -6.88 14.06 5.50
C PHE A 125 -6.64 12.82 6.34
N HIS A 126 -7.59 12.52 7.23
CA HIS A 126 -7.42 11.42 8.19
C HIS A 126 -7.65 10.06 7.53
N VAL A 127 -6.84 9.07 7.91
CA VAL A 127 -7.22 7.64 7.79
C VAL A 127 -8.38 7.39 8.75
N SER A 128 -8.17 7.78 10.01
CA SER A 128 -9.18 7.96 11.05
C SER A 128 -8.64 8.95 12.08
N LYS A 129 -9.44 9.32 13.09
CA LYS A 129 -8.95 10.20 14.19
C LYS A 129 -7.75 9.62 14.96
N ALA A 130 -7.56 8.30 14.95
CA ALA A 130 -6.53 7.61 15.72
C ALA A 130 -5.44 6.97 14.85
N LEU A 131 -5.71 6.73 13.56
CA LEU A 131 -4.83 5.96 12.67
C LEU A 131 -3.95 6.85 11.77
N GLY A 132 -3.85 8.14 12.07
CA GLY A 132 -2.98 9.03 11.33
C GLY A 132 -3.63 9.65 10.11
N ARG A 133 -2.77 10.13 9.22
CA ARG A 133 -3.14 10.99 8.10
C ARG A 133 -2.48 10.55 6.80
N ILE A 134 -3.10 10.95 5.70
CA ILE A 134 -2.56 10.85 4.35
C ILE A 134 -2.24 12.27 3.92
N VAL A 135 -1.03 12.48 3.38
CA VAL A 135 -0.54 13.78 2.93
C VAL A 135 -0.33 13.74 1.43
N GLY A 136 -0.72 14.81 0.73
CA GLY A 136 -0.59 14.91 -0.71
C GLY A 136 -1.08 16.23 -1.28
N PHE A 137 -1.18 16.29 -2.60
CA PHE A 137 -1.67 17.47 -3.32
C PHE A 137 -2.37 17.06 -4.61
N PHE A 138 -3.26 17.91 -5.13
CA PHE A 138 -3.86 17.72 -6.45
C PHE A 138 -2.93 18.25 -7.53
N ASP A 139 -2.76 17.50 -8.63
CA ASP A 139 -2.08 18.01 -9.82
C ASP A 139 -3.03 18.71 -10.80
N GLU A 140 -2.52 19.12 -11.96
CA GLU A 140 -3.28 19.78 -13.03
C GLU A 140 -4.45 18.90 -13.52
N SER A 141 -4.26 17.57 -13.46
CA SER A 141 -5.28 16.59 -13.81
C SER A 141 -6.27 16.32 -12.66
N GLN A 142 -6.15 17.03 -11.53
CA GLN A 142 -6.91 16.82 -10.29
C GLN A 142 -6.81 15.37 -9.78
N VAL A 143 -5.66 14.74 -9.96
CA VAL A 143 -5.31 13.49 -9.29
C VAL A 143 -4.62 13.86 -7.98
N PHE A 144 -5.08 13.27 -6.87
CA PHE A 144 -4.44 13.49 -5.57
C PHE A 144 -3.21 12.60 -5.45
N ASN A 145 -2.04 13.22 -5.54
CA ASN A 145 -0.77 12.57 -5.41
C ASN A 145 -0.42 12.43 -3.92
N ILE A 146 -0.44 11.19 -3.43
CA ILE A 146 -0.02 10.86 -2.06
C ILE A 146 1.50 10.93 -2.02
N ILE A 147 2.02 11.75 -1.11
CA ILE A 147 3.46 11.97 -0.93
C ILE A 147 3.99 11.31 0.35
N LEU A 148 3.20 11.32 1.43
CA LEU A 148 3.53 10.69 2.71
C LEU A 148 2.32 10.01 3.32
N LEU A 149 2.61 8.97 4.11
CA LEU A 149 1.68 8.37 5.04
C LEU A 149 2.18 8.70 6.45
N ASP A 150 1.29 9.25 7.27
CA ASP A 150 1.62 9.76 8.60
C ASP A 150 0.82 9.00 9.67
N PRO A 151 1.21 7.75 10.02
CA PRO A 151 0.48 6.95 10.99
C PRO A 151 0.48 7.55 12.40
N ARG A 152 1.41 8.48 12.70
CA ARG A 152 1.64 9.03 14.04
C ARG A 152 1.24 10.49 14.20
N HIS A 153 0.61 11.11 13.19
CA HIS A 153 0.18 12.50 13.20
C HIS A 153 1.35 13.51 13.33
N ASN A 154 2.52 13.14 12.81
CA ASN A 154 3.77 13.87 12.88
C ASN A 154 3.81 15.11 11.96
N ILE A 155 3.13 15.13 10.81
CA ILE A 155 3.27 16.25 9.86
C ILE A 155 2.72 17.55 10.44
N GLN A 156 1.72 17.44 11.31
CA GLN A 156 1.13 18.56 12.01
C GLN A 156 0.68 18.09 13.41
N PRO A 157 1.62 17.98 14.37
CA PRO A 157 1.39 17.41 15.69
C PRO A 157 0.35 18.20 16.46
N CYS A 158 -0.68 17.54 16.98
CA CYS A 158 -1.78 18.22 17.65
C CYS A 158 -1.80 17.97 19.16
N ARG A 159 -2.64 18.74 19.87
CA ARG A 159 -2.81 18.64 21.32
C ARG A 159 -3.15 17.22 21.80
N SER A 160 -3.95 16.47 21.05
CA SER A 160 -4.33 15.09 21.39
C SER A 160 -3.14 14.13 21.44
N PHE A 161 -2.03 14.49 20.78
CA PHE A 161 -0.76 13.74 20.79
C PHE A 161 0.37 14.57 21.44
N SER A 162 0.00 15.52 22.32
CA SER A 162 0.94 16.35 23.09
C SER A 162 1.95 17.14 22.23
N TYR A 163 1.62 17.43 20.96
CA TYR A 163 2.54 18.04 19.99
C TYR A 163 3.86 17.26 19.82
N ALA A 164 3.84 15.95 20.08
CA ALA A 164 5.00 15.08 19.97
C ALA A 164 5.19 14.60 18.53
N VAL A 165 6.45 14.53 18.12
CA VAL A 165 6.87 13.82 16.90
C VAL A 165 7.34 12.44 17.34
N ASN A 166 6.67 11.40 16.86
CA ASN A 166 6.95 10.02 17.25
C ASN A 166 7.76 9.30 16.17
N SER A 167 8.75 8.52 16.58
CA SER A 167 9.54 7.70 15.66
C SER A 167 8.67 6.70 14.91
N THR A 168 8.99 6.51 13.63
CA THR A 168 8.41 5.47 12.77
C THR A 168 9.52 4.64 12.13
N HIS A 169 9.18 3.47 11.60
CA HIS A 169 10.12 2.63 10.87
C HIS A 169 9.79 2.63 9.38
N ILE A 170 10.78 2.79 8.52
CA ILE A 170 10.61 2.63 7.08
C ILE A 170 10.32 1.15 6.80
N GLY A 171 9.18 0.87 6.16
CA GLY A 171 8.80 -0.48 5.77
C GLY A 171 9.56 -0.92 4.53
N THR A 172 10.14 -2.12 4.58
CA THR A 172 10.74 -2.78 3.41
C THR A 172 9.78 -3.85 2.89
N CYS A 173 9.42 -3.83 1.60
CA CYS A 173 8.68 -4.94 1.01
C CYS A 173 9.62 -6.14 0.74
N GLN A 174 9.03 -7.33 0.59
CA GLN A 174 9.74 -8.59 0.29
C GLN A 174 10.74 -8.43 -0.85
N TYR A 175 10.28 -7.78 -1.92
CA TYR A 175 11.06 -7.52 -3.12
C TYR A 175 12.21 -6.55 -2.86
N SER A 176 11.97 -5.37 -2.27
CA SER A 176 13.05 -4.41 -1.97
C SER A 176 14.09 -4.99 -1.02
N ARG A 177 13.66 -5.80 -0.04
CA ARG A 177 14.58 -6.48 0.88
C ARG A 177 15.39 -7.56 0.17
N LEU A 178 14.79 -8.31 -0.75
CA LEU A 178 15.50 -9.26 -1.61
C LEU A 178 16.49 -8.55 -2.53
N VAL A 179 16.07 -7.50 -3.24
CA VAL A 179 16.93 -6.69 -4.11
C VAL A 179 18.10 -6.12 -3.32
N HIS A 180 17.87 -5.49 -2.17
CA HIS A 180 18.94 -5.00 -1.31
C HIS A 180 19.85 -6.09 -0.77
N THR A 181 19.31 -7.28 -0.47
CA THR A 181 20.13 -8.43 -0.06
C THR A 181 21.04 -8.83 -1.20
N VAL A 182 20.49 -9.05 -2.39
CA VAL A 182 21.24 -9.40 -3.61
C VAL A 182 22.27 -8.32 -3.99
N GLU A 183 21.93 -7.04 -3.88
CA GLU A 183 22.82 -5.91 -4.16
C GLU A 183 24.01 -5.83 -3.19
N LYS A 184 23.77 -6.09 -1.90
CA LYS A 184 24.85 -6.17 -0.89
C LYS A 184 25.79 -7.35 -1.14
N PHE A 185 25.33 -8.35 -1.88
CA PHE A 185 26.09 -9.53 -2.27
C PHE A 185 26.79 -9.39 -3.63
N LYS A 186 27.03 -8.15 -4.13
CA LYS A 186 27.98 -7.93 -5.23
C LYS A 186 29.37 -8.39 -4.80
N CYS A 187 29.78 -9.55 -5.28
CA CYS A 187 31.07 -10.12 -4.92
C CYS A 187 32.20 -9.21 -5.38
N ALA A 188 32.90 -8.61 -4.41
CA ALA A 188 34.02 -7.72 -4.64
C ALA A 188 35.32 -8.47 -5.01
N SER A 189 35.34 -9.81 -4.91
CA SER A 189 36.50 -10.64 -5.22
C SER A 189 36.29 -11.49 -6.48
N PRO A 190 37.31 -11.60 -7.36
CA PRO A 190 37.29 -12.51 -8.52
C PRO A 190 37.28 -14.00 -8.15
N THR A 191 37.43 -14.38 -6.88
CA THR A 191 37.44 -15.78 -6.41
C THR A 191 36.12 -16.27 -5.82
N CYS A 192 35.09 -15.45 -5.85
CA CYS A 192 33.80 -15.77 -5.24
C CYS A 192 33.08 -16.90 -5.99
N SER A 193 32.94 -18.07 -5.35
CA SER A 193 32.14 -19.13 -5.93
C SER A 193 30.66 -18.77 -5.81
N LYS A 194 29.92 -18.88 -6.92
CA LYS A 194 28.47 -18.64 -6.98
C LYS A 194 27.70 -19.45 -5.93
N ALA A 195 28.22 -20.62 -5.53
CA ALA A 195 27.63 -21.51 -4.54
C ALA A 195 27.70 -20.97 -3.11
N GLU A 196 28.85 -20.41 -2.69
CA GLU A 196 29.01 -19.82 -1.34
C GLU A 196 28.15 -18.57 -1.15
N LEU A 197 28.00 -17.78 -2.23
CA LEU A 197 27.12 -16.62 -2.25
C LEU A 197 25.66 -17.03 -2.01
N LEU A 198 25.20 -18.08 -2.70
CA LEU A 198 23.83 -18.58 -2.60
C LEU A 198 23.56 -19.23 -1.25
N ALA A 199 24.52 -19.98 -0.69
CA ALA A 199 24.41 -20.51 0.67
C ALA A 199 24.29 -19.38 1.72
N SER A 200 25.06 -18.30 1.55
CA SER A 200 25.02 -17.13 2.43
C SER A 200 23.71 -16.33 2.32
N ILE A 201 23.11 -16.30 1.13
CA ILE A 201 21.80 -15.68 0.88
C ILE A 201 20.70 -16.53 1.52
N ASN A 202 20.71 -17.85 1.30
CA ASN A 202 19.70 -18.77 1.84
C ASN A 202 19.69 -18.79 3.36
N ASN A 203 20.85 -18.91 4.00
CA ASN A 203 20.96 -18.90 5.46
C ASN A 203 20.42 -17.60 6.10
N LYS A 204 20.42 -16.47 5.39
CA LYS A 204 19.86 -15.19 5.88
C LYS A 204 18.38 -14.99 5.53
N LEU A 205 17.84 -15.77 4.61
CA LEU A 205 16.43 -15.72 4.21
C LEU A 205 15.56 -16.67 5.03
N ASP A 206 16.15 -17.74 5.58
CA ASP A 206 15.46 -18.76 6.37
C ASP A 206 14.93 -18.28 7.73
N GLU A 207 15.38 -17.12 8.24
CA GLU A 207 14.96 -16.65 9.56
C GLU A 207 13.51 -16.13 9.63
N ASP A 208 12.73 -16.07 8.54
CA ASP A 208 11.33 -15.60 8.66
C ASP A 208 10.33 -15.95 7.53
N ARG A 209 10.68 -16.67 6.44
CA ARG A 209 9.81 -16.68 5.24
C ARG A 209 9.83 -17.97 4.41
N ASN A 210 8.64 -18.37 3.92
CA ASN A 210 8.38 -19.45 2.95
C ASN A 210 8.91 -19.14 1.53
N VAL A 211 10.17 -18.72 1.38
CA VAL A 211 10.78 -18.43 0.07
C VAL A 211 12.08 -19.19 -0.04
N ILE A 212 12.13 -20.16 -0.97
CA ILE A 212 13.32 -20.97 -1.25
C ILE A 212 14.00 -20.43 -2.50
N ILE A 213 15.25 -19.96 -2.36
CA ILE A 213 16.10 -19.63 -3.52
C ILE A 213 17.00 -20.83 -3.79
N MET A 214 16.83 -21.43 -4.96
CA MET A 214 17.52 -22.65 -5.35
C MET A 214 18.36 -22.42 -6.60
N ASN A 215 19.60 -22.89 -6.56
CA ASN A 215 20.45 -22.95 -7.75
C ASN A 215 20.05 -24.16 -8.58
N ILE A 216 19.79 -23.95 -9.86
CA ILE A 216 19.57 -25.02 -10.82
C ILE A 216 20.56 -24.83 -11.97
N ASN A 217 21.11 -25.94 -12.47
CA ASN A 217 21.96 -25.91 -13.65
C ASN A 217 21.12 -25.62 -14.92
N ASP A 218 21.79 -25.25 -16.01
CA ASP A 218 21.11 -24.82 -17.24
C ASP A 218 20.28 -25.95 -17.87
N ASP A 219 20.72 -27.20 -17.71
CA ASP A 219 19.97 -28.39 -18.15
C ASP A 219 18.65 -28.54 -17.38
N ALA A 220 18.69 -28.50 -16.05
CA ALA A 220 17.49 -28.56 -15.19
C ALA A 220 16.55 -27.39 -15.48
N LYS A 221 17.09 -26.19 -15.69
CA LYS A 221 16.30 -25.01 -16.07
C LYS A 221 15.61 -25.20 -17.43
N GLN A 222 16.32 -25.77 -18.41
CA GLN A 222 15.76 -26.04 -19.72
C GLN A 222 14.69 -27.14 -19.68
N ARG A 223 14.90 -28.18 -18.87
CA ARG A 223 13.90 -29.24 -18.64
C ARG A 223 12.65 -28.69 -17.98
N LEU A 224 12.78 -27.87 -16.93
CA LEU A 224 11.64 -27.22 -16.28
C LEU A 224 10.83 -26.36 -17.25
N ARG A 225 11.50 -25.56 -18.10
CA ARG A 225 10.84 -24.79 -19.16
C ARG A 225 10.08 -25.70 -20.12
N THR A 226 10.73 -26.76 -20.59
CA THR A 226 10.11 -27.73 -21.51
C THR A 226 8.85 -28.36 -20.91
N LEU A 227 8.84 -28.67 -19.61
CA LEU A 227 7.69 -29.22 -18.92
C LEU A 227 6.53 -28.22 -18.81
N VAL A 228 6.84 -26.95 -18.56
CA VAL A 228 5.85 -25.87 -18.54
C VAL A 228 5.28 -25.61 -19.94
N ASP A 229 6.15 -25.52 -20.96
CA ASP A 229 5.76 -25.29 -22.35
C ASP A 229 4.88 -26.41 -22.91
N LYS A 230 5.09 -27.65 -22.44
CA LYS A 230 4.26 -28.81 -22.77
C LYS A 230 2.96 -28.89 -21.96
N GLY A 231 2.72 -27.97 -21.04
CA GLY A 231 1.56 -27.95 -20.15
C GLY A 231 1.54 -29.10 -19.13
N ILE A 232 2.67 -29.76 -18.90
CA ILE A 232 2.81 -30.82 -17.89
C ILE A 232 2.88 -30.19 -16.49
N LEU A 233 3.49 -29.02 -16.39
CA LEU A 233 3.49 -28.17 -15.20
C LEU A 233 2.83 -26.83 -15.53
N SER A 234 2.08 -26.29 -14.59
CA SER A 234 1.51 -24.94 -14.67
C SER A 234 2.59 -23.86 -14.47
N HIS A 235 3.57 -24.11 -13.61
CA HIS A 235 4.75 -23.28 -13.40
C HIS A 235 5.91 -24.10 -12.82
N SER A 236 7.14 -23.58 -12.91
CA SER A 236 8.34 -24.32 -12.47
C SER A 236 8.36 -24.67 -10.97
N GLY A 237 7.64 -23.92 -10.12
CA GLY A 237 7.51 -24.24 -8.68
C GLY A 237 6.78 -25.54 -8.38
N GLU A 238 5.90 -26.00 -9.28
CA GLU A 238 5.12 -27.23 -9.09
C GLU A 238 6.02 -28.49 -9.11
N ALA A 239 7.17 -28.41 -9.79
CA ALA A 239 8.17 -29.47 -9.74
C ALA A 239 8.78 -29.65 -8.35
N LEU A 240 8.96 -28.55 -7.61
CA LEU A 240 9.50 -28.60 -6.24
C LEU A 240 8.45 -29.19 -5.29
N GLU A 241 7.19 -28.77 -5.42
CA GLU A 241 6.07 -29.31 -4.64
C GLU A 241 5.91 -30.82 -4.88
N TYR A 242 5.95 -31.25 -6.13
CA TYR A 242 5.89 -32.67 -6.49
C TYR A 242 7.05 -33.48 -5.90
N ALA A 243 8.27 -32.96 -6.01
CA ALA A 243 9.46 -33.62 -5.46
C ALA A 243 9.41 -33.71 -3.93
N LEU A 244 8.93 -32.67 -3.26
CA LEU A 244 8.73 -32.66 -1.80
C LEU A 244 7.69 -33.70 -1.38
N SER A 245 6.53 -33.75 -2.03
CA SER A 245 5.49 -34.75 -1.73
C SER A 245 6.02 -36.18 -1.88
N LYS A 246 6.80 -36.46 -2.93
CA LYS A 246 7.42 -37.77 -3.14
C LYS A 246 8.46 -38.11 -2.07
N ALA A 247 9.31 -37.17 -1.70
CA ALA A 247 10.31 -37.38 -0.66
C ALA A 247 9.67 -37.64 0.71
N ILE A 248 8.53 -37.00 1.01
CA ILE A 248 7.76 -37.24 2.23
C ILE A 248 7.15 -38.65 2.22
N GLU A 249 6.49 -39.05 1.13
CA GLU A 249 5.94 -40.41 0.98
C GLU A 249 7.02 -41.50 1.17
N GLU A 250 8.22 -41.29 0.61
CA GLU A 250 9.35 -42.22 0.76
C GLU A 250 9.90 -42.25 2.19
N TYR A 251 9.92 -41.12 2.89
CA TYR A 251 10.35 -41.04 4.28
C TYR A 251 9.39 -41.75 5.23
N GLU A 252 8.08 -41.51 5.08
CA GLU A 252 7.04 -42.13 5.89
C GLU A 252 7.00 -43.65 5.72
N ALA A 253 7.24 -44.15 4.50
CA ALA A 253 7.32 -45.58 4.21
C ALA A 253 8.56 -46.30 4.81
N LEU A 254 9.54 -45.56 5.34
CA LEU A 254 10.71 -46.11 6.02
C LEU A 254 10.54 -46.15 7.56
N GLU A 255 9.52 -45.48 8.10
CA GLU A 255 9.20 -45.48 9.54
C GLU A 255 8.13 -46.54 9.92
N ASP A 256 7.49 -47.18 8.93
CA ASP A 256 6.61 -48.36 9.07
C ASP A 256 7.38 -49.69 8.87
#